data_AF-A0A9P0GA76-F1
#
_entry.id   AF-A0A9P0GA76-F1
#
_cell.length_a   1.000
_cell.length_b   1.000
_cell.length_c   1.000
_cell.angle_alpha   90.00
_cell.angle_beta   90.00
_cell.angle_gamma   90.00
#
_symmetry.space_group_name_H-M   'P 1'
#
loop_
_entity.id
_entity.type
_entity.pdbx_description
1 polymer ?
#
loop_
_entity_poly.entity_id
_entity_poly.type
_entity_poly.pdbx_seq_one_letter_code
_entity_poly.pdbx_strand_id
1 'polypeptide(L)'
;MFRKLSALLVLVSIFSVGADRLDWDLAVVVKNEIKLLSFNGSEIDSRSQPFSSLKALVYDGVRDQFIVSDTDMDLKNDTIFTVRFTKETDITVPIIRDLPGDVQGLAVDPLEDVLYWTDAFNHTINYVRLNGTTTFDSKEYKVFDDKYPHAIAIDVCNRYIYYTNPSGDNPTIERMRLDHTGHETLVSNTIMTPVGLAIDYKDQRLYWADSRIGAAAGRIESIALDGTDRKLVIERNAMEPYGLAIGEDAIYWTDTNNNYLYKFPKSVVDPYADPEKLAMFSEIPMGLVTKNYLLHDDCGNLTAVIKEYQERKNNFDLTNAPIKEKEFEKCLNGDIINETFCQCKRGYRGKYCDISVCNDDYCVGGSCYISSLGKATCHCDEGYKGSRCQKHICDGYCLNEGHCTINSSRNPKCSCLEGFIGNRCEYNEQICEYYCRDSPNNVYSEKFEQMCRCSYIYPVKNASSTFQSVLNGKSEILSRLEDPVVYLSSLLLCSLLVIVALAVYVRNIKKRRPRIKKRIIVNKNITPLTYRPQQNTEQCEITIENCCNMNICETPCFEPTGEDKKKLLTNMEGEDIY
;
A
#
# COMPACT_ATOMS: atom_id res chain seq x y z
N MET A 1 12.51 75.23 -37.26
CA MET A 1 11.12 75.45 -36.77
C MET A 1 10.31 74.23 -37.21
N PHE A 2 9.54 73.61 -36.28
CA PHE A 2 8.64 72.44 -36.43
C PHE A 2 9.13 71.02 -36.02
N ARG A 3 8.74 70.67 -34.76
CA ARG A 3 8.09 69.46 -34.20
C ARG A 3 8.33 68.02 -34.76
N LYS A 4 8.69 67.14 -33.81
CA LYS A 4 8.33 65.71 -33.57
C LYS A 4 8.63 64.63 -34.64
N LEU A 5 9.54 63.70 -34.31
CA LEU A 5 9.57 62.26 -34.68
C LEU A 5 10.58 61.57 -33.71
N SER A 6 10.17 60.75 -32.75
CA SER A 6 9.76 59.32 -32.83
C SER A 6 10.92 58.32 -32.84
N ALA A 7 10.81 57.35 -31.92
CA ALA A 7 11.14 55.93 -32.05
C ALA A 7 12.39 55.36 -31.33
N LEU A 8 12.06 54.58 -30.29
CA LEU A 8 12.57 53.24 -29.95
C LEU A 8 14.04 53.08 -29.48
N LEU A 9 14.22 53.08 -28.16
CA LEU A 9 15.12 52.13 -27.49
C LEU A 9 14.34 50.82 -27.32
N VAL A 10 14.68 49.80 -28.12
CA VAL A 10 14.27 48.41 -27.85
C VAL A 10 15.40 47.76 -27.07
N LEU A 11 15.12 47.46 -25.80
CA LEU A 11 15.85 46.49 -24.99
C LEU A 11 15.74 45.13 -25.69
N VAL A 12 16.85 44.61 -26.19
CA VAL A 12 16.96 43.20 -26.59
C VAL A 12 17.14 42.41 -25.30
N SER A 13 16.02 41.96 -24.72
CA SER A 13 16.02 40.88 -23.74
C SER A 13 16.35 39.59 -24.47
N ILE A 14 17.49 39.00 -24.13
CA ILE A 14 17.88 37.64 -24.49
C ILE A 14 16.84 36.71 -23.85
N PHE A 15 15.89 36.22 -24.64
CA PHE A 15 15.05 35.09 -24.24
C PHE A 15 15.91 33.83 -24.35
N SER A 16 16.41 33.35 -23.21
CA SER A 16 16.79 31.95 -23.08
C SER A 16 15.52 31.11 -23.18
N VAL A 17 15.30 30.46 -24.33
CA VAL A 17 14.25 29.45 -24.47
C VAL A 17 14.75 28.18 -23.78
N GLY A 18 14.66 28.16 -22.45
CA GLY A 18 14.70 26.92 -21.69
C GLY A 18 13.33 26.25 -21.82
N ALA A 19 13.29 24.92 -21.76
CA ALA A 19 12.02 24.21 -21.64
C ALA A 19 11.34 24.60 -20.31
N ASP A 20 10.48 25.65 -20.30
CA ASP A 20 9.83 26.04 -19.04
C ASP A 20 8.97 24.87 -18.54
N ARG A 21 9.25 24.41 -17.33
CA ARG A 21 8.45 23.40 -16.64
C ARG A 21 7.24 24.06 -16.01
N LEU A 22 6.17 23.29 -15.80
CA LEU A 22 5.09 23.69 -14.89
C LEU A 22 5.67 23.84 -13.49
N ASP A 23 5.63 25.06 -12.96
CA ASP A 23 6.16 25.36 -11.63
C ASP A 23 5.04 25.20 -10.60
N TRP A 24 5.00 24.03 -9.96
CA TRP A 24 4.02 23.63 -8.95
C TRP A 24 4.70 23.35 -7.62
N ASP A 25 3.95 23.46 -6.52
CA ASP A 25 4.46 23.31 -5.17
C ASP A 25 3.94 22.04 -4.49
N LEU A 26 2.64 21.77 -4.69
CA LEU A 26 1.91 20.65 -4.11
C LEU A 26 1.26 19.83 -5.22
N ALA A 27 1.29 18.51 -5.10
CA ALA A 27 0.53 17.61 -5.95
C ALA A 27 -0.39 16.75 -5.10
N VAL A 28 -1.67 16.73 -5.46
CA VAL A 28 -2.74 16.02 -4.75
C VAL A 28 -3.40 15.02 -5.68
N VAL A 29 -3.55 13.78 -5.21
CA VAL A 29 -4.37 12.78 -5.88
C VAL A 29 -5.84 13.00 -5.52
N VAL A 30 -6.67 13.15 -6.54
CA VAL A 30 -8.12 13.25 -6.39
C VAL A 30 -8.77 12.32 -7.42
N LYS A 31 -9.36 11.20 -6.95
CA LYS A 31 -9.99 10.17 -7.80
C LYS A 31 -9.01 9.59 -8.83
N ASN A 32 -9.06 10.07 -10.07
CA ASN A 32 -8.22 9.62 -11.20
C ASN A 32 -7.32 10.75 -11.74
N GLU A 33 -7.23 11.86 -11.03
CA GLU A 33 -6.44 13.03 -11.42
C GLU A 33 -5.32 13.32 -10.44
N ILE A 34 -4.22 13.83 -10.98
CA ILE A 34 -3.17 14.48 -10.19
C ILE A 34 -3.35 15.99 -10.39
N LYS A 35 -3.77 16.67 -9.32
CA LYS A 35 -3.94 18.13 -9.29
C LYS A 35 -2.65 18.78 -8.81
N LEU A 36 -2.12 19.71 -9.60
CA LEU A 36 -0.94 20.49 -9.30
C LEU A 36 -1.35 21.87 -8.79
N LEU A 37 -0.90 22.22 -7.59
CA LEU A 37 -1.25 23.47 -6.92
C LEU A 37 -0.01 24.24 -6.51
N SER A 38 -0.17 25.55 -6.38
CA SER A 38 0.83 26.39 -5.71
C SER A 38 0.63 26.37 -4.18
N PHE A 39 1.59 26.89 -3.43
CA PHE A 39 1.50 27.00 -1.97
C PHE A 39 0.37 27.91 -1.47
N ASN A 40 -0.26 28.70 -2.35
CA ASN A 40 -1.45 29.49 -2.02
C ASN A 40 -2.78 28.74 -2.28
N GLY A 41 -2.73 27.52 -2.80
CA GLY A 41 -3.91 26.71 -3.11
C GLY A 41 -4.47 26.89 -4.51
N SER A 42 -3.89 27.76 -5.33
CA SER A 42 -4.31 27.92 -6.73
C SER A 42 -3.95 26.67 -7.52
N GLU A 43 -4.94 26.07 -8.18
CA GLU A 43 -4.72 25.03 -9.17
C GLU A 43 -3.96 25.62 -10.37
N ILE A 44 -2.78 25.06 -10.64
CA ILE A 44 -1.93 25.42 -11.77
C ILE A 44 -2.29 24.56 -12.98
N ASP A 45 -2.52 23.28 -12.72
CA ASP A 45 -2.84 22.29 -13.75
C ASP A 45 -3.53 21.08 -13.11
N SER A 46 -4.30 20.34 -13.91
CA SER A 46 -4.81 19.02 -13.54
C SER A 46 -4.57 18.06 -14.69
N ARG A 47 -4.02 16.89 -14.36
CA ARG A 47 -3.72 15.85 -15.35
C ARG A 47 -4.55 14.61 -15.05
N SER A 48 -5.53 14.36 -15.93
CA SER A 48 -6.29 13.11 -16.00
C SER A 48 -5.66 12.19 -17.04
N GLN A 49 -4.85 11.27 -16.56
CA GLN A 49 -4.49 10.07 -17.30
C GLN A 49 -5.69 9.10 -17.29
N PRO A 50 -5.70 8.04 -18.11
CA PRO A 50 -6.72 6.99 -18.03
C PRO A 50 -6.51 6.09 -16.80
N PHE A 51 -6.24 6.68 -15.64
CA PHE A 51 -6.25 5.99 -14.37
C PHE A 51 -7.69 5.65 -13.98
N SER A 52 -7.85 4.48 -13.38
CA SER A 52 -9.12 4.03 -12.84
C SER A 52 -9.40 4.72 -11.50
N SER A 53 -8.46 4.58 -10.56
CA SER A 53 -8.55 5.10 -9.21
C SER A 53 -7.15 5.16 -8.60
N LEU A 54 -6.57 6.37 -8.55
CA LEU A 54 -5.28 6.58 -7.93
C LEU A 54 -5.39 6.52 -6.40
N LYS A 55 -4.46 5.83 -5.73
CA LYS A 55 -4.39 5.76 -4.26
C LYS A 55 -3.13 6.42 -3.70
N ALA A 56 -1.97 5.93 -4.12
CA ALA A 56 -0.67 6.38 -3.62
C ALA A 56 0.09 7.19 -4.67
N LEU A 57 0.90 8.14 -4.20
CA LEU A 57 1.70 9.05 -5.01
C LEU A 57 3.03 9.33 -4.30
N VAL A 58 4.13 9.30 -5.04
CA VAL A 58 5.42 9.83 -4.62
C VAL A 58 6.04 10.64 -5.77
N TYR A 59 6.81 11.67 -5.45
CA TYR A 59 7.55 12.46 -6.43
C TYR A 59 9.06 12.18 -6.31
N ASP A 60 9.68 11.74 -7.39
CA ASP A 60 11.13 11.65 -7.50
C ASP A 60 11.66 13.00 -8.01
N GLY A 61 12.08 13.85 -7.08
CA GLY A 61 12.64 15.17 -7.37
C GLY A 61 14.01 15.13 -8.07
N VAL A 62 14.72 14.00 -8.02
CA VAL A 62 15.95 13.83 -8.81
C VAL A 62 15.56 13.65 -10.27
N ARG A 63 14.70 12.67 -10.57
CA ARG A 63 14.34 12.35 -11.97
C ARG A 63 13.26 13.24 -12.57
N ASP A 64 12.61 14.07 -11.75
CA ASP A 64 11.51 14.95 -12.11
C ASP A 64 10.33 14.16 -12.69
N GLN A 65 9.83 13.20 -11.91
CA GLN A 65 8.74 12.31 -12.29
C GLN A 65 7.94 11.87 -11.05
N PHE A 66 6.68 11.56 -11.26
CA PHE A 66 5.83 10.94 -10.26
C PHE A 66 5.87 9.43 -10.40
N ILE A 67 5.66 8.74 -9.28
CA ILE A 67 5.33 7.33 -9.26
C ILE A 67 3.99 7.19 -8.55
N VAL A 68 3.05 6.49 -9.17
CA VAL A 68 1.67 6.36 -8.69
C VAL A 68 1.20 4.93 -8.68
N SER A 69 0.31 4.59 -7.75
CA SER A 69 -0.48 3.35 -7.82
C SER A 69 -1.88 3.66 -8.35
N ASP A 70 -2.29 2.91 -9.36
CA ASP A 70 -3.64 2.92 -9.89
C ASP A 70 -4.31 1.58 -9.59
N THR A 71 -5.45 1.63 -8.94
CA THR A 71 -6.26 0.44 -8.63
C THR A 71 -7.30 0.22 -9.71
N ASP A 72 -7.28 -0.97 -10.30
CA ASP A 72 -8.36 -1.41 -11.17
C ASP A 72 -9.65 -1.57 -10.34
N MET A 73 -10.68 -0.78 -10.65
CA MET A 73 -11.93 -0.78 -9.89
C MET A 73 -12.69 -2.12 -9.95
N ASP A 74 -12.47 -2.94 -10.98
CA ASP A 74 -13.16 -4.21 -11.17
C ASP A 74 -12.39 -5.38 -10.54
N LEU A 75 -11.07 -5.40 -10.70
CA LEU A 75 -10.21 -6.49 -10.24
C LEU A 75 -9.61 -6.25 -8.85
N LYS A 76 -9.60 -5.00 -8.39
CA LYS A 76 -8.88 -4.55 -7.18
C LYS A 76 -7.39 -4.88 -7.17
N ASN A 77 -6.80 -5.07 -8.35
CA ASN A 77 -5.36 -5.19 -8.51
C ASN A 77 -4.77 -3.80 -8.73
N ASP A 78 -3.56 -3.61 -8.24
CA ASP A 78 -2.83 -2.35 -8.41
C ASP A 78 -1.80 -2.46 -9.52
N THR A 79 -1.63 -1.36 -10.25
CA THR A 79 -0.51 -1.18 -11.19
C THR A 79 0.26 0.06 -10.79
N ILE A 80 1.58 -0.06 -10.69
CA ILE A 80 2.45 1.06 -10.34
C ILE A 80 3.03 1.65 -11.62
N PHE A 81 2.84 2.94 -11.82
CA PHE A 81 3.30 3.68 -12.99
C PHE A 81 4.31 4.76 -12.63
N THR A 82 5.27 4.99 -13.52
CA THR A 82 5.99 6.27 -13.59
C THR A 82 5.20 7.22 -14.48
N VAL A 83 5.02 8.47 -14.05
CA VAL A 83 4.35 9.53 -14.78
C VAL A 83 5.26 10.75 -14.86
N ARG A 84 5.57 11.19 -16.07
CA ARG A 84 6.31 12.44 -16.31
C ARG A 84 5.44 13.41 -17.08
N PHE A 85 5.22 14.59 -16.50
CA PHE A 85 4.52 15.68 -17.18
C PHE A 85 5.51 16.43 -18.06
N THR A 86 5.20 16.51 -19.36
CA THR A 86 5.89 17.41 -20.28
C THR A 86 4.87 18.43 -20.82
N LYS A 87 5.33 19.56 -21.36
CA LYS A 87 4.45 20.60 -21.93
C LYS A 87 3.49 20.06 -23.00
N GLU A 88 3.88 19.01 -23.71
CA GLU A 88 3.18 18.50 -24.90
C GLU A 88 2.48 17.16 -24.66
N THR A 89 3.10 16.27 -23.86
CA THR A 89 2.58 14.91 -23.62
C THR A 89 2.88 14.43 -22.21
N ASP A 90 1.99 13.62 -21.67
CA ASP A 90 2.25 12.94 -20.43
C ASP A 90 2.81 11.55 -20.74
N ILE A 91 3.97 11.23 -20.17
CA ILE A 91 4.63 9.94 -20.37
C ILE A 91 4.29 9.04 -19.19
N THR A 92 3.58 7.94 -19.47
CA THR A 92 3.20 6.95 -18.46
C THR A 92 3.79 5.59 -18.81
N VAL A 93 4.60 5.06 -17.90
CA VAL A 93 5.29 3.77 -18.08
C VAL A 93 4.98 2.88 -16.88
N PRO A 94 4.38 1.69 -17.08
CA PRO A 94 4.16 0.76 -15.98
C PRO A 94 5.51 0.21 -15.50
N ILE A 95 5.72 0.22 -14.18
CA ILE A 95 6.84 -0.44 -13.50
C ILE A 95 6.40 -1.87 -13.16
N ILE A 96 5.32 -2.02 -12.41
CA ILE A 96 4.78 -3.32 -12.00
C ILE A 96 3.30 -3.37 -12.34
N ARG A 97 2.85 -4.46 -12.97
CA ARG A 97 1.48 -4.64 -13.46
C ARG A 97 0.73 -5.69 -12.66
N ASP A 98 -0.58 -5.48 -12.56
CA ASP A 98 -1.56 -6.46 -12.08
C ASP A 98 -1.18 -7.08 -10.72
N LEU A 99 -0.66 -6.25 -9.80
CA LEU A 99 -0.31 -6.68 -8.45
C LEU A 99 -1.59 -7.12 -7.72
N PRO A 100 -1.69 -8.41 -7.32
CA PRO A 100 -2.78 -8.89 -6.49
C PRO A 100 -2.50 -8.45 -5.05
N GLY A 101 -2.96 -7.26 -4.68
CA GLY A 101 -2.63 -6.63 -3.41
C GLY A 101 -3.36 -5.31 -3.20
N ASP A 102 -3.00 -4.61 -2.13
CA ASP A 102 -3.56 -3.30 -1.82
C ASP A 102 -2.44 -2.32 -1.45
N VAL A 103 -1.91 -1.65 -2.47
CA VAL A 103 -0.84 -0.67 -2.41
C VAL A 103 -1.35 0.62 -1.77
N GLN A 104 -0.91 0.87 -0.54
CA GLN A 104 -1.34 2.03 0.25
C GLN A 104 -0.35 3.19 0.21
N GLY A 105 0.95 2.90 0.14
CA GLY A 105 2.01 3.90 0.21
C GLY A 105 3.16 3.59 -0.74
N LEU A 106 3.78 4.64 -1.27
CA LEU A 106 4.93 4.58 -2.15
C LEU A 106 6.06 5.45 -1.59
N ALA A 107 7.29 4.99 -1.68
CA ALA A 107 8.46 5.79 -1.37
C ALA A 107 9.64 5.42 -2.28
N VAL A 108 10.46 6.40 -2.64
CA VAL A 108 11.59 6.21 -3.56
C VAL A 108 12.89 6.54 -2.83
N ASP A 109 13.90 5.71 -3.05
CA ASP A 109 15.29 6.01 -2.74
C ASP A 109 16.03 6.37 -4.04
N PRO A 110 16.25 7.65 -4.32
CA PRO A 110 16.86 8.08 -5.56
C PRO A 110 18.36 7.78 -5.62
N LEU A 111 19.03 7.50 -4.48
CA LEU A 111 20.46 7.19 -4.43
C LEU A 111 20.75 5.79 -4.98
N GLU A 112 19.98 4.80 -4.52
CA GLU A 112 20.14 3.39 -4.94
C GLU A 112 19.19 2.99 -6.08
N ASP A 113 18.35 3.93 -6.51
CA ASP A 113 17.32 3.74 -7.53
C ASP A 113 16.33 2.62 -7.20
N VAL A 114 15.77 2.69 -5.99
CA VAL A 114 14.84 1.68 -5.46
C VAL A 114 13.49 2.32 -5.19
N LEU A 115 12.44 1.68 -5.68
CA LEU A 115 11.07 1.96 -5.29
C LEU A 115 10.64 0.99 -4.19
N TYR A 116 10.02 1.51 -3.14
CA TYR A 116 9.40 0.76 -2.06
C TYR A 116 7.89 1.01 -2.04
N TRP A 117 7.12 0.00 -1.65
CA TRP A 117 5.69 0.13 -1.41
C TRP A 117 5.21 -0.74 -0.27
N THR A 118 4.14 -0.29 0.37
CA THR A 118 3.38 -1.07 1.35
C THR A 118 2.23 -1.77 0.65
N ASP A 119 1.99 -3.02 1.02
CA ASP A 119 0.85 -3.81 0.58
C ASP A 119 0.07 -4.24 1.82
N ALA A 120 -1.09 -3.61 2.02
CA ALA A 120 -1.94 -3.87 3.16
C ALA A 120 -2.62 -5.24 3.07
N PHE A 121 -2.92 -5.73 1.86
CA PHE A 121 -3.56 -7.02 1.68
C PHE A 121 -2.59 -8.18 1.89
N ASN A 122 -1.38 -8.07 1.34
CA ASN A 122 -0.34 -9.09 1.47
C ASN A 122 0.49 -8.96 2.75
N HIS A 123 0.23 -7.95 3.59
CA HIS A 123 0.96 -7.72 4.84
C HIS A 123 2.48 -7.59 4.61
N THR A 124 2.88 -6.80 3.62
CA THR A 124 4.28 -6.68 3.23
C THR A 124 4.71 -5.23 2.98
N ILE A 125 5.99 -4.97 3.17
CA ILE A 125 6.71 -3.93 2.46
C ILE A 125 7.49 -4.62 1.37
N ASN A 126 7.42 -4.10 0.16
CA ASN A 126 8.09 -4.63 -1.02
C ASN A 126 9.00 -3.58 -1.61
N TYR A 127 9.93 -4.01 -2.46
CA TYR A 127 10.82 -3.13 -3.19
C TYR A 127 11.18 -3.66 -4.57
N VAL A 128 11.58 -2.75 -5.45
CA VAL A 128 12.11 -3.06 -6.77
C VAL A 128 13.19 -2.04 -7.16
N ARG A 129 14.27 -2.52 -7.80
CA ARG A 129 15.25 -1.62 -8.41
C ARG A 129 14.71 -1.10 -9.74
N LEU A 130 14.73 0.20 -9.92
CA LEU A 130 14.31 0.86 -11.15
C LEU A 130 15.38 0.78 -12.24
N ASN A 131 16.65 0.64 -11.86
CA ASN A 131 17.77 0.36 -12.76
C ASN A 131 18.18 -1.12 -12.68
N GLY A 132 17.85 -1.89 -13.73
CA GLY A 132 18.30 -3.27 -13.90
C GLY A 132 17.31 -4.11 -14.69
N THR A 133 17.67 -4.46 -15.93
CA THR A 133 16.97 -5.38 -16.84
C THR A 133 15.53 -5.01 -17.22
N THR A 134 15.05 -5.57 -18.34
CA THR A 134 13.72 -5.35 -18.91
C THR A 134 12.57 -5.94 -18.09
N THR A 135 12.88 -6.63 -16.98
CA THR A 135 11.95 -7.28 -16.07
C THR A 135 12.14 -6.73 -14.66
N PHE A 136 11.14 -6.01 -14.15
CA PHE A 136 11.11 -5.49 -12.79
C PHE A 136 10.76 -6.61 -11.81
N ASP A 137 11.77 -7.33 -11.31
CA ASP A 137 11.59 -8.38 -10.30
C ASP A 137 11.43 -7.75 -8.90
N SER A 138 10.18 -7.66 -8.45
CA SER A 138 9.85 -7.23 -7.09
C SER A 138 10.32 -8.23 -6.04
N LYS A 139 10.68 -7.73 -4.86
CA LYS A 139 11.06 -8.54 -3.71
C LYS A 139 10.40 -8.03 -2.45
N GLU A 140 10.13 -8.94 -1.54
CA GLU A 140 9.67 -8.60 -0.19
C GLU A 140 10.84 -7.99 0.60
N TYR A 141 10.61 -6.79 1.12
CA TYR A 141 11.53 -6.12 2.06
C TYR A 141 11.26 -6.58 3.50
N LYS A 142 9.97 -6.71 3.86
CA LYS A 142 9.50 -7.15 5.18
C LYS A 142 8.11 -7.76 5.06
N VAL A 143 7.90 -8.88 5.75
CA VAL A 143 6.60 -9.54 5.93
C VAL A 143 6.12 -9.33 7.36
N PHE A 144 4.82 -9.12 7.55
CA PHE A 144 4.19 -8.94 8.86
C PHE A 144 3.23 -10.08 9.18
N ASP A 145 3.25 -10.55 10.42
CA ASP A 145 2.35 -11.62 10.88
C ASP A 145 0.92 -11.12 11.13
N ASP A 146 0.79 -9.93 11.74
CA ASP A 146 -0.49 -9.39 12.23
C ASP A 146 -0.63 -7.87 11.99
N LYS A 147 0.12 -7.34 11.02
CA LYS A 147 0.12 -5.90 10.70
C LYS A 147 -0.22 -5.60 9.26
N TYR A 148 -0.96 -4.51 9.09
CA TYR A 148 -1.40 -4.00 7.80
C TYR A 148 -0.64 -2.69 7.54
N PRO A 149 0.50 -2.71 6.83
CA PRO A 149 1.28 -1.49 6.62
C PRO A 149 0.53 -0.50 5.72
N HIS A 150 0.61 0.79 6.02
CA HIS A 150 -0.11 1.83 5.27
C HIS A 150 0.84 2.87 4.66
N ALA A 151 1.28 3.88 5.42
CA ALA A 151 2.22 4.88 4.90
C ALA A 151 3.66 4.40 5.02
N ILE A 152 4.51 4.89 4.12
CA ILE A 152 5.94 4.60 4.06
C ILE A 152 6.70 5.87 3.66
N ALA A 153 7.86 6.09 4.27
CA ALA A 153 8.77 7.18 3.92
C ALA A 153 10.22 6.70 4.02
N ILE A 154 11.05 7.05 3.03
CA ILE A 154 12.49 6.79 3.06
C ILE A 154 13.21 8.05 3.52
N ASP A 155 14.01 7.95 4.56
CA ASP A 155 15.01 8.94 4.93
C ASP A 155 16.30 8.63 4.18
N VAL A 156 16.46 9.31 3.05
CA VAL A 156 17.58 9.11 2.13
C VAL A 156 18.91 9.54 2.76
N CYS A 157 18.89 10.53 3.66
CA CYS A 157 20.08 11.11 4.27
C CYS A 157 20.62 10.21 5.39
N ASN A 158 19.75 9.73 6.29
CA ASN A 158 20.14 8.88 7.42
C ASN A 158 20.01 7.38 7.13
N ARG A 159 19.50 7.00 5.95
CA ARG A 159 19.34 5.62 5.47
C ARG A 159 18.40 4.77 6.33
N TYR A 160 17.24 5.36 6.68
CA TYR A 160 16.16 4.68 7.38
C TYR A 160 14.91 4.59 6.51
N ILE A 161 14.13 3.54 6.73
CA ILE A 161 12.75 3.40 6.25
C ILE A 161 11.83 3.55 7.46
N TYR A 162 10.79 4.38 7.31
CA TYR A 162 9.75 4.59 8.31
C TYR A 162 8.41 4.13 7.72
N TYR A 163 7.58 3.48 8.53
CA TYR A 163 6.27 3.01 8.08
C TYR A 163 5.25 2.97 9.21
N THR A 164 3.97 3.08 8.84
CA THR A 164 2.84 3.03 9.77
C THR A 164 2.09 1.71 9.65
N ASN A 165 1.61 1.21 10.80
CA ASN A 165 0.79 0.01 10.89
C ASN A 165 -0.49 0.34 11.66
N PRO A 166 -1.60 0.69 11.00
CA PRO A 166 -2.91 0.91 11.63
C PRO A 166 -3.62 -0.38 12.07
N SER A 167 -2.91 -1.32 12.72
CA SER A 167 -3.52 -2.55 13.26
C SER A 167 -4.48 -2.23 14.40
N GLY A 168 -5.70 -2.77 14.36
CA GLY A 168 -6.78 -2.41 15.29
C GLY A 168 -6.40 -2.43 16.78
N ASP A 169 -5.74 -3.50 17.24
CA ASP A 169 -5.40 -3.64 18.66
C ASP A 169 -4.01 -3.08 19.03
N ASN A 170 -3.09 -3.00 18.06
CA ASN A 170 -1.68 -2.63 18.29
C ASN A 170 -1.13 -1.72 17.19
N PRO A 171 -1.66 -0.50 17.03
CA PRO A 171 -1.19 0.43 16.02
C PRO A 171 0.22 0.94 16.34
N THR A 172 1.09 1.00 15.33
CA THR A 172 2.50 1.36 15.52
C THR A 172 3.03 2.25 14.40
N ILE A 173 4.06 3.03 14.73
CA ILE A 173 4.99 3.61 13.77
C ILE A 173 6.35 3.01 14.05
N GLU A 174 6.97 2.46 13.03
CA GLU A 174 8.23 1.73 13.13
C GLU A 174 9.25 2.29 12.17
N ARG A 175 10.53 2.03 12.46
CA ARG A 175 11.63 2.30 11.56
C ARG A 175 12.60 1.12 11.49
N MET A 176 13.37 1.08 10.42
CA MET A 176 14.49 0.16 10.25
C MET A 176 15.55 0.81 9.38
N ARG A 177 16.81 0.41 9.52
CA ARG A 177 17.85 0.84 8.57
C ARG A 177 17.61 0.17 7.21
N LEU A 178 17.99 0.84 6.13
CA LEU A 178 17.84 0.33 4.76
C LEU A 178 18.68 -0.92 4.47
N ASP A 179 19.65 -1.24 5.34
CA ASP A 179 20.41 -2.49 5.33
C ASP A 179 19.73 -3.62 6.12
N HIS A 180 18.44 -3.46 6.44
CA HIS A 180 17.60 -4.39 7.20
C HIS A 180 17.99 -4.58 8.68
N THR A 181 18.89 -3.75 9.22
CA THR A 181 19.29 -3.80 10.64
C THR A 181 18.55 -2.75 11.48
N GLY A 182 18.65 -2.84 12.82
CA GLY A 182 18.19 -1.78 13.72
C GLY A 182 16.70 -1.49 13.62
N HIS A 183 15.87 -2.55 13.58
CA HIS A 183 14.42 -2.42 13.63
C HIS A 183 13.97 -1.91 15.01
N GLU A 184 13.16 -0.86 15.02
CA GLU A 184 12.67 -0.21 16.24
C GLU A 184 11.23 0.25 16.09
N THR A 185 10.43 0.10 17.15
CA THR A 185 9.12 0.74 17.25
C THR A 185 9.29 2.13 17.86
N LEU A 186 8.97 3.17 17.08
CA LEU A 186 9.07 4.57 17.51
C LEU A 186 7.86 5.01 18.33
N VAL A 187 6.66 4.60 17.90
CA VAL A 187 5.41 4.98 18.54
C VAL A 187 4.50 3.77 18.63
N SER A 188 3.96 3.51 19.82
CA SER A 188 3.01 2.43 20.08
C SER A 188 1.90 2.82 21.07
N ASN A 189 1.89 4.07 21.53
CA ASN A 189 0.97 4.57 22.54
C ASN A 189 0.22 5.81 22.02
N THR A 190 -1.04 5.95 22.44
CA THR A 190 -1.87 7.13 22.11
C THR A 190 -1.92 7.37 20.59
N ILE A 191 -2.09 6.29 19.83
CA ILE A 191 -2.15 6.24 18.37
C ILE A 191 -3.27 5.26 17.99
N MET A 192 -4.02 5.50 16.91
CA MET A 192 -5.13 4.62 16.51
C MET A 192 -5.03 4.19 15.05
N THR A 193 -5.12 5.11 14.10
CA THR A 193 -5.09 4.82 12.65
C THR A 193 -4.10 5.74 11.94
N PRO A 194 -2.78 5.48 12.09
CA PRO A 194 -1.75 6.24 11.40
C PRO A 194 -1.72 5.92 9.90
N VAL A 195 -2.12 6.88 9.07
CA VAL A 195 -2.33 6.70 7.62
C VAL A 195 -1.47 7.60 6.73
N GLY A 196 -0.90 8.67 7.29
CA GLY A 196 -0.02 9.58 6.57
C GLY A 196 1.33 9.73 7.26
N LEU A 197 2.41 9.89 6.49
CA LEU A 197 3.76 9.99 7.01
C LEU A 197 4.61 10.92 6.15
N ALA A 198 5.35 11.84 6.77
CA ALA A 198 6.28 12.69 6.06
C ALA A 198 7.49 13.04 6.93
N ILE A 199 8.63 13.25 6.28
CA ILE A 199 9.90 13.58 6.95
C ILE A 199 10.21 15.05 6.70
N ASP A 200 10.51 15.78 7.77
CA ASP A 200 11.17 17.07 7.73
C ASP A 200 12.68 16.86 7.85
N TYR A 201 13.38 16.93 6.72
CA TYR A 201 14.83 16.75 6.66
C TYR A 201 15.59 17.89 7.34
N LYS A 202 15.06 19.12 7.29
CA LYS A 202 15.73 20.31 7.86
C LYS A 202 15.68 20.26 9.38
N ASP A 203 14.49 19.99 9.93
CA ASP A 203 14.30 19.97 11.39
C ASP A 203 14.57 18.59 12.00
N GLN A 204 14.90 17.59 11.18
CA GLN A 204 15.14 16.18 11.57
C GLN A 204 13.96 15.62 12.38
N ARG A 205 12.74 15.75 11.81
CA ARG A 205 11.50 15.29 12.46
C ARG A 205 10.65 14.42 11.54
N LEU A 206 9.95 13.46 12.13
CA LEU A 206 8.91 12.68 11.49
C LEU A 206 7.54 13.25 11.88
N TYR A 207 6.66 13.46 10.89
CA TYR A 207 5.28 13.87 11.07
C TYR A 207 4.35 12.76 10.61
N TRP A 208 3.23 12.55 11.32
CA TRP A 208 2.22 11.58 10.89
C TRP A 208 0.79 12.09 11.10
N ALA A 209 -0.10 11.62 10.23
CA ALA A 209 -1.54 11.78 10.34
C ALA A 209 -2.14 10.54 11.01
N ASP A 210 -2.76 10.75 12.17
CA ASP A 210 -3.60 9.75 12.85
C ASP A 210 -5.06 10.11 12.58
N SER A 211 -5.67 9.41 11.62
CA SER A 211 -7.02 9.73 11.13
C SER A 211 -8.10 9.46 12.17
N ARG A 212 -7.81 8.57 13.13
CA ARG A 212 -8.70 8.06 14.18
C ARG A 212 -10.11 7.78 13.67
N ILE A 213 -10.23 7.03 12.57
CA ILE A 213 -11.52 6.75 11.91
C ILE A 213 -12.53 6.24 12.95
N GLY A 214 -13.68 6.91 13.05
CA GLY A 214 -14.73 6.59 14.02
C GLY A 214 -14.53 7.17 15.43
N ALA A 215 -13.45 7.89 15.69
CA ALA A 215 -13.27 8.69 16.90
C ALA A 215 -13.75 10.15 16.71
N ALA A 216 -13.80 10.92 17.80
CA ALA A 216 -14.31 12.29 17.76
C ALA A 216 -13.34 13.29 17.07
N ALA A 217 -12.03 13.06 17.17
CA ALA A 217 -11.01 13.99 16.69
C ALA A 217 -9.80 13.28 16.08
N GLY A 218 -9.43 13.68 14.87
CA GLY A 218 -8.17 13.30 14.22
C GLY A 218 -7.00 14.16 14.70
N ARG A 219 -5.77 13.69 14.47
CA ARG A 219 -4.55 14.33 14.96
C ARG A 219 -3.44 14.33 13.92
N ILE A 220 -2.62 15.38 13.95
CA ILE A 220 -1.27 15.35 13.39
C ILE A 220 -0.29 15.51 14.54
N GLU A 221 0.72 14.66 14.57
CA GLU A 221 1.75 14.67 15.58
C GLU A 221 3.13 14.65 14.92
N SER A 222 4.16 14.99 15.70
CA SER A 222 5.55 14.94 15.26
C SER A 222 6.45 14.34 16.33
N ILE A 223 7.57 13.80 15.92
CA ILE A 223 8.62 13.27 16.80
C ILE A 223 9.98 13.56 16.18
N ALA A 224 11.00 13.79 16.98
CA ALA A 224 12.37 13.87 16.45
C ALA A 224 12.75 12.51 15.82
N LEU A 225 13.58 12.53 14.78
CA LEU A 225 13.96 11.30 14.09
C LEU A 225 14.68 10.32 15.03
N ASP A 226 15.33 10.76 16.09
CA ASP A 226 15.93 9.88 17.11
C ASP A 226 14.91 9.18 18.04
N GLY A 227 13.62 9.53 17.94
CA GLY A 227 12.53 9.03 18.77
C GLY A 227 12.22 9.87 20.01
N THR A 228 12.87 11.04 20.17
CA THR A 228 12.62 11.95 21.28
C THR A 228 11.66 13.08 20.91
N ASP A 229 11.31 13.94 21.87
CA ASP A 229 10.58 15.19 21.64
C ASP A 229 9.27 15.03 20.84
N ARG A 230 8.46 14.01 21.18
CA ARG A 230 7.12 13.82 20.61
C ARG A 230 6.18 14.98 20.98
N LYS A 231 5.50 15.55 19.98
CA LYS A 231 4.60 16.71 20.11
C LYS A 231 3.30 16.49 19.35
N LEU A 232 2.19 16.90 19.97
CA LEU A 232 0.92 17.11 19.27
C LEU A 232 1.01 18.40 18.46
N VAL A 233 0.76 18.32 17.15
CA VAL A 233 0.82 19.48 16.24
C VAL A 233 -0.56 20.06 16.04
N ILE A 234 -1.57 19.20 15.81
CA ILE A 234 -2.96 19.64 15.67
C ILE A 234 -3.92 18.55 16.13
N GLU A 235 -5.02 18.94 16.77
CA GLU A 235 -6.14 18.06 17.11
C GLU A 235 -7.45 18.74 16.81
N ARG A 236 -8.29 18.12 15.96
CA ARG A 236 -9.58 18.70 15.55
C ARG A 236 -10.69 17.68 15.45
N ASN A 237 -11.86 18.10 15.93
CA ASN A 237 -13.08 17.31 15.80
C ASN A 237 -13.48 17.17 14.33
N ALA A 238 -13.99 16.00 13.97
CA ALA A 238 -14.45 15.69 12.61
C ALA A 238 -13.38 15.92 11.52
N MET A 239 -12.10 15.80 11.88
CA MET A 239 -10.97 15.83 10.97
C MET A 239 -10.49 14.39 10.75
N GLU A 240 -10.30 14.01 9.50
CA GLU A 240 -9.72 12.72 9.09
C GLU A 240 -8.52 12.98 8.17
N PRO A 241 -7.36 13.35 8.74
CA PRO A 241 -6.16 13.63 7.95
C PRO A 241 -5.66 12.33 7.28
N TYR A 242 -5.25 12.42 6.01
CA TYR A 242 -4.80 11.26 5.22
C TYR A 242 -3.40 11.47 4.63
N GLY A 243 -3.28 12.15 3.49
CA GLY A 243 -2.00 12.48 2.88
C GLY A 243 -1.32 13.63 3.63
N LEU A 244 -0.01 13.57 3.82
CA LEU A 244 0.73 14.56 4.60
C LEU A 244 2.01 14.96 3.87
N ALA A 245 2.30 16.26 3.86
CA ALA A 245 3.44 16.83 3.16
C ALA A 245 4.03 18.01 3.94
N ILE A 246 5.35 18.15 3.85
CA ILE A 246 6.11 19.15 4.61
C ILE A 246 6.69 20.17 3.64
N GLY A 247 6.28 21.43 3.78
CA GLY A 247 6.92 22.56 3.12
C GLY A 247 7.97 23.21 4.01
N GLU A 248 8.45 24.38 3.61
CA GLU A 248 9.46 25.14 4.36
C GLU A 248 8.96 25.53 5.75
N ASP A 249 7.90 26.33 5.78
CA ASP A 249 7.38 26.93 7.02
C ASP A 249 6.04 26.34 7.47
N ALA A 250 5.50 25.38 6.73
CA ALA A 250 4.16 24.86 6.96
C ALA A 250 4.04 23.36 6.69
N ILE A 251 3.03 22.79 7.33
CA ILE A 251 2.58 21.41 7.18
C ILE A 251 1.29 21.42 6.37
N TYR A 252 1.18 20.50 5.43
CA TYR A 252 0.03 20.36 4.55
C TYR A 252 -0.56 18.97 4.69
N TRP A 253 -1.89 18.87 4.68
CA TRP A 253 -2.56 17.57 4.66
C TRP A 253 -3.87 17.61 3.89
N THR A 254 -4.23 16.46 3.34
CA THR A 254 -5.55 16.20 2.81
C THR A 254 -6.45 15.64 3.91
N ASP A 255 -7.71 16.04 3.90
CA ASP A 255 -8.72 15.56 4.83
C ASP A 255 -9.84 14.85 4.06
N THR A 256 -10.04 13.56 4.36
CA THR A 256 -10.97 12.69 3.62
C THR A 256 -12.43 12.87 4.03
N ASN A 257 -12.67 13.42 5.23
CA ASN A 257 -14.02 13.67 5.73
C ASN A 257 -14.58 15.01 5.20
N ASN A 258 -13.72 16.01 5.05
CA ASN A 258 -14.11 17.37 4.68
C ASN A 258 -13.80 17.72 3.21
N ASN A 259 -13.00 16.91 2.50
CA ASN A 259 -12.52 17.16 1.14
C ASN A 259 -11.72 18.46 0.98
N TYR A 260 -10.91 18.80 1.98
CA TYR A 260 -10.04 19.98 1.95
C TYR A 260 -8.56 19.59 1.96
N LEU A 261 -7.75 20.41 1.29
CA LEU A 261 -6.33 20.56 1.57
C LEU A 261 -6.18 21.66 2.63
N TYR A 262 -5.55 21.32 3.74
CA TYR A 262 -5.25 22.26 4.80
C TYR A 262 -3.77 22.62 4.84
N LYS A 263 -3.50 23.77 5.45
CA LYS A 263 -2.16 24.27 5.73
C LYS A 263 -2.08 24.74 7.18
N PHE A 264 -0.98 24.41 7.85
CA PHE A 264 -0.72 24.83 9.22
C PHE A 264 0.73 25.30 9.39
N PRO A 265 0.99 26.53 9.83
CA PRO A 265 2.36 27.00 10.01
C PRO A 265 3.09 26.25 11.13
N LYS A 266 4.33 25.84 10.89
CA LYS A 266 5.17 25.14 11.89
C LYS A 266 5.49 25.98 13.11
N SER A 267 5.44 27.31 12.98
CA SER A 267 5.69 28.27 14.06
C SER A 267 4.55 28.34 15.09
N VAL A 268 3.36 27.83 14.76
CA VAL A 268 2.21 27.81 15.67
C VAL A 268 2.37 26.64 16.64
N VAL A 269 2.42 26.95 17.93
CA VAL A 269 2.61 25.97 19.01
C VAL A 269 1.29 25.48 19.61
N ASP A 270 0.19 26.24 19.43
CA ASP A 270 -1.14 25.86 19.93
C ASP A 270 -1.77 24.79 19.02
N PRO A 271 -1.94 23.53 19.48
CA PRO A 271 -2.49 22.45 18.68
C PRO A 271 -4.00 22.58 18.41
N TYR A 272 -4.68 23.54 19.06
CA TYR A 272 -6.10 23.81 18.87
C TYR A 272 -6.37 24.99 17.93
N ALA A 273 -5.32 25.65 17.43
CA ALA A 273 -5.45 26.74 16.49
C ALA A 273 -6.14 26.28 15.18
N ASP A 274 -6.90 27.18 14.57
CA ASP A 274 -7.57 26.90 13.30
C ASP A 274 -6.57 26.79 12.15
N PRO A 275 -6.60 25.68 11.38
CA PRO A 275 -5.77 25.58 10.19
C PRO A 275 -6.38 26.34 9.02
N GLU A 276 -5.51 26.77 8.11
CA GLU A 276 -5.90 27.45 6.88
C GLU A 276 -6.48 26.43 5.90
N LYS A 277 -7.70 26.68 5.39
CA LYS A 277 -8.30 25.90 4.30
C LYS A 277 -7.73 26.40 2.97
N LEU A 278 -6.86 25.61 2.36
CA LEU A 278 -6.08 26.03 1.21
C LEU A 278 -6.81 25.76 -0.12
N ALA A 279 -7.40 24.56 -0.26
CA ALA A 279 -8.20 24.19 -1.42
C ALA A 279 -9.31 23.22 -1.03
N MET A 280 -10.44 23.28 -1.74
CA MET A 280 -11.56 22.35 -1.61
C MET A 280 -11.68 21.51 -2.87
N PHE A 281 -11.93 20.22 -2.72
CA PHE A 281 -12.10 19.29 -3.84
C PHE A 281 -13.53 18.77 -3.92
N SER A 282 -13.98 18.46 -5.13
CA SER A 282 -15.30 17.88 -5.38
C SER A 282 -15.38 16.40 -4.99
N GLU A 283 -14.24 15.74 -4.87
CA GLU A 283 -14.07 14.31 -4.59
C GLU A 283 -13.03 14.17 -3.47
N ILE A 284 -12.91 12.97 -2.88
CA ILE A 284 -12.03 12.70 -1.75
C ILE A 284 -10.56 12.90 -2.16
N PRO A 285 -9.81 13.82 -1.52
CA PRO A 285 -8.38 13.99 -1.76
C PRO A 285 -7.58 12.95 -0.96
N MET A 286 -6.70 12.23 -1.66
CA MET A 286 -5.88 11.15 -1.09
C MET A 286 -4.42 11.58 -0.94
N GLY A 287 -3.49 10.91 -1.65
CA GLY A 287 -2.06 11.18 -1.58
C GLY A 287 -1.70 12.65 -1.84
N LEU A 288 -0.68 13.12 -1.11
CA LEU A 288 -0.19 14.50 -1.16
C LEU A 288 1.33 14.49 -1.09
N VAL A 289 1.98 15.25 -1.98
CA VAL A 289 3.44 15.43 -2.00
C VAL A 289 3.82 16.88 -2.25
N THR A 290 5.01 17.28 -1.80
CA THR A 290 5.64 18.55 -2.22
C THR A 290 6.71 18.28 -3.27
N LYS A 291 6.98 19.29 -4.11
CA LYS A 291 8.06 19.23 -5.11
C LYS A 291 9.46 19.28 -4.48
N ASN A 292 9.64 20.10 -3.45
CA ASN A 292 10.95 20.43 -2.90
C ASN A 292 11.10 19.92 -1.47
N TYR A 293 12.13 19.08 -1.25
CA TYR A 293 12.62 18.73 0.08
C TYR A 293 13.66 19.76 0.52
N LEU A 294 13.46 20.41 1.67
CA LEU A 294 14.52 21.19 2.30
C LEU A 294 15.46 20.24 3.02
N LEU A 295 16.58 19.91 2.38
CA LEU A 295 17.61 19.06 2.95
C LEU A 295 18.41 19.82 4.01
N HIS A 296 18.80 19.15 5.09
CA HIS A 296 19.82 19.65 6.01
C HIS A 296 21.21 19.51 5.39
N ASP A 297 22.15 20.38 5.79
CA ASP A 297 23.55 20.44 5.37
C ASP A 297 24.29 19.09 5.33
N ASP A 298 23.97 18.15 6.23
CA ASP A 298 24.65 16.85 6.32
C ASP A 298 24.18 15.85 5.26
N CYS A 299 23.20 16.21 4.41
CA CYS A 299 22.71 15.38 3.31
C CYS A 299 23.51 15.57 2.00
N GLY A 300 24.84 15.52 2.10
CA GLY A 300 25.76 15.82 0.99
C GLY A 300 25.62 14.88 -0.21
N ASN A 301 25.39 13.58 0.02
CA ASN A 301 25.28 12.59 -1.05
C ASN A 301 24.07 12.83 -1.96
N LEU A 302 22.88 13.04 -1.37
CA LEU A 302 21.68 13.36 -2.12
C LEU A 302 21.82 14.70 -2.86
N THR A 303 22.39 15.70 -2.19
CA THR A 303 22.70 17.00 -2.81
C THR A 303 23.61 16.84 -4.04
N ALA A 304 24.62 15.98 -3.97
CA ALA A 304 25.51 15.70 -5.09
C ALA A 304 24.79 15.00 -6.25
N VAL A 305 23.96 13.99 -5.97
CA VAL A 305 23.18 13.27 -7.00
C VAL A 305 22.16 14.19 -7.68
N ILE A 306 21.47 15.06 -6.91
CA ILE A 306 20.57 16.07 -7.47
C ILE A 306 21.34 16.99 -8.44
N LYS A 307 22.51 17.50 -8.01
CA LYS A 307 23.34 18.37 -8.85
C LYS A 307 23.83 17.66 -10.10
N GLU A 308 24.38 16.45 -9.96
CA GLU A 308 24.88 15.67 -11.09
C GLU A 308 23.77 15.37 -12.11
N TYR A 309 22.58 14.98 -11.64
CA TYR A 309 21.45 14.74 -12.52
C TYR A 309 21.00 16.03 -13.23
N GLN A 310 20.94 17.15 -12.51
CA GLN A 310 20.62 18.46 -13.08
C GLN A 310 21.68 18.90 -14.12
N GLU A 311 22.96 18.69 -13.84
CA GLU A 311 24.06 19.00 -14.76
C GLU A 311 24.04 18.12 -16.01
N ARG A 312 23.82 16.81 -15.86
CA ARG A 312 23.64 15.90 -17.01
C ARG A 312 22.44 16.31 -17.87
N LYS A 313 21.33 16.71 -17.24
CA LYS A 313 20.13 17.18 -17.92
C LYS A 313 20.37 18.51 -18.66
N ASN A 314 21.04 19.46 -18.02
CA ASN A 314 21.39 20.74 -18.63
C ASN A 314 22.42 20.59 -19.75
N ASN A 315 23.40 19.69 -19.60
CA ASN A 315 24.36 19.39 -20.66
C ASN A 315 23.70 18.69 -21.86
N PHE A 316 22.69 17.83 -21.63
CA PHE A 316 21.89 17.28 -22.71
C PHE A 316 21.13 18.36 -23.49
N ASP A 317 20.67 19.42 -22.81
CA ASP A 317 20.04 20.60 -23.43
C ASP A 317 21.05 21.57 -24.08
N LEU A 318 22.30 21.65 -23.59
CA LEU A 318 23.33 22.60 -24.06
C LEU A 318 24.25 22.02 -25.15
N THR A 319 24.41 20.70 -25.22
CA THR A 319 25.14 20.09 -26.33
C THR A 319 24.23 19.96 -27.55
N ASN A 320 24.21 20.99 -28.38
CA ASN A 320 24.26 20.81 -29.84
C ASN A 320 25.60 20.13 -30.22
N ALA A 321 25.89 18.97 -29.63
CA ALA A 321 26.86 18.06 -30.21
C ALA A 321 26.28 17.68 -31.58
N PRO A 322 27.08 17.70 -32.66
CA PRO A 322 26.62 17.17 -33.92
C PRO A 322 26.34 15.70 -33.68
N ILE A 323 25.06 15.39 -33.46
CA ILE A 323 24.51 14.07 -33.67
C ILE A 323 24.95 13.76 -35.08
N LYS A 324 25.83 12.75 -35.26
CA LYS A 324 26.00 12.13 -36.58
C LYS A 324 24.58 11.93 -37.09
N GLU A 325 24.20 12.63 -38.16
CA GLU A 325 22.88 12.56 -38.77
C GLU A 325 22.46 11.09 -38.85
N LYS A 326 21.73 10.63 -37.83
CA LYS A 326 20.64 9.72 -38.08
C LYS A 326 19.58 10.69 -38.56
N GLU A 327 19.39 10.67 -39.88
CA GLU A 327 18.36 11.44 -40.58
C GLU A 327 17.16 11.63 -39.66
N PHE A 328 16.70 12.88 -39.56
CA PHE A 328 15.40 13.18 -39.02
C PHE A 328 14.37 12.44 -39.88
N GLU A 329 14.06 11.20 -39.50
CA GLU A 329 13.01 10.42 -40.12
C GLU A 329 11.72 11.19 -39.88
N LYS A 330 11.17 11.70 -40.99
CA LYS A 330 9.92 12.44 -41.07
C LYS A 330 8.88 11.90 -40.11
N CYS A 331 8.00 12.79 -39.63
CA CYS A 331 6.74 12.41 -38.99
C CYS A 331 6.01 11.39 -39.86
N LEU A 332 6.03 10.12 -39.47
CA LEU A 332 5.56 9.02 -40.33
C LEU A 332 4.05 9.14 -40.58
N ASN A 333 3.29 9.45 -39.53
CA ASN A 333 1.85 9.63 -39.58
C ASN A 333 1.44 10.98 -38.99
N GLY A 334 2.14 12.05 -39.37
CA GLY A 334 1.90 13.38 -38.84
C GLY A 334 2.34 14.48 -39.79
N ASP A 335 2.01 15.71 -39.43
CA ASP A 335 2.50 16.91 -40.10
C ASP A 335 3.58 17.56 -39.24
N ILE A 336 4.64 18.06 -39.87
CA ILE A 336 5.75 18.73 -39.20
C ILE A 336 5.26 20.13 -38.82
N ILE A 337 5.18 20.44 -37.53
CA ILE A 337 4.85 21.81 -37.08
C ILE A 337 6.13 22.65 -37.01
N ASN A 338 7.24 22.07 -36.54
CA ASN A 338 8.58 22.68 -36.43
C ASN A 338 9.67 21.64 -36.74
N GLU A 339 10.93 22.06 -36.92
CA GLU A 339 12.09 21.19 -37.26
C GLU A 339 12.32 20.00 -36.29
N THR A 340 11.62 19.94 -35.16
CA THR A 340 11.75 18.90 -34.13
C THR A 340 10.42 18.27 -33.65
N PHE A 341 9.25 18.73 -34.15
CA PHE A 341 7.95 18.34 -33.57
C PHE A 341 6.92 17.89 -34.62
N CYS A 342 6.31 16.73 -34.35
CA CYS A 342 5.29 16.10 -35.19
C CYS A 342 3.89 16.25 -34.61
N GLN A 343 2.97 16.86 -35.36
CA GLN A 343 1.55 16.75 -35.07
C GLN A 343 1.03 15.42 -35.58
N CYS A 344 0.73 14.50 -34.67
CA CYS A 344 0.23 13.19 -35.10
C CYS A 344 -1.20 13.30 -35.63
N LYS A 345 -1.42 12.64 -36.76
CA LYS A 345 -2.75 12.39 -37.30
C LYS A 345 -3.51 11.50 -36.32
N ARG A 346 -4.84 11.60 -36.33
CA ARG A 346 -5.72 10.82 -35.45
C ARG A 346 -5.34 9.34 -35.48
N GLY A 347 -5.17 8.73 -34.29
CA GLY A 347 -4.84 7.32 -34.16
C GLY A 347 -3.34 7.00 -34.09
N TYR A 348 -2.46 8.01 -34.12
CA TYR A 348 -1.02 7.85 -33.96
C TYR A 348 -0.49 8.70 -32.81
N ARG A 349 0.56 8.21 -32.16
CA ARG A 349 1.27 8.85 -31.04
C ARG A 349 2.77 8.58 -31.15
N GLY A 350 3.54 9.13 -30.21
CA GLY A 350 4.99 9.02 -30.21
C GLY A 350 5.65 10.24 -30.85
N LYS A 351 6.94 10.42 -30.57
CA LYS A 351 7.71 11.60 -30.99
C LYS A 351 7.71 11.80 -32.50
N TYR A 352 7.63 10.72 -33.27
CA TYR A 352 7.65 10.73 -34.74
C TYR A 352 6.32 10.26 -35.34
N CYS A 353 5.26 10.13 -34.54
CA CYS A 353 3.96 9.56 -34.95
C CYS A 353 4.10 8.16 -35.55
N ASP A 354 5.03 7.40 -35.00
CA ASP A 354 5.43 6.05 -35.40
C ASP A 354 4.63 4.97 -34.67
N ILE A 355 4.00 5.32 -33.55
CA ILE A 355 3.26 4.37 -32.73
C ILE A 355 1.77 4.51 -33.01
N SER A 356 1.17 3.47 -33.60
CA SER A 356 -0.28 3.37 -33.67
C SER A 356 -0.86 3.29 -32.25
N VAL A 357 -1.90 4.08 -31.97
CA VAL A 357 -2.66 3.98 -30.71
C VAL A 357 -3.40 2.64 -30.66
N CYS A 358 -3.79 2.10 -31.82
CA CYS A 358 -4.25 0.72 -32.01
C CYS A 358 -3.09 -0.15 -32.50
N ASN A 359 -2.14 -0.46 -31.62
CA ASN A 359 -1.15 -1.50 -31.92
C ASN A 359 -1.80 -2.90 -31.79
N ASP A 360 -1.20 -3.93 -32.40
CA ASP A 360 -1.74 -5.30 -32.41
C ASP A 360 -1.96 -5.87 -30.99
N ASP A 361 -1.19 -5.40 -30.00
CA ASP A 361 -1.34 -5.79 -28.59
C ASP A 361 -2.28 -4.89 -27.78
N TYR A 362 -2.92 -3.89 -28.40
CA TYR A 362 -3.79 -2.97 -27.67
C TYR A 362 -5.07 -3.66 -27.21
N CYS A 363 -5.79 -4.34 -28.11
CA CYS A 363 -6.95 -5.15 -27.77
C CYS A 363 -6.56 -6.63 -27.80
N VAL A 364 -6.59 -7.29 -26.64
CA VAL A 364 -6.02 -8.65 -26.51
C VAL A 364 -6.92 -9.70 -27.16
N GLY A 365 -8.22 -9.67 -26.85
CA GLY A 365 -9.24 -10.54 -27.45
C GLY A 365 -10.32 -9.73 -28.13
N GLY A 366 -9.94 -8.87 -29.06
CA GLY A 366 -10.89 -7.99 -29.74
C GLY A 366 -10.27 -7.10 -30.80
N SER A 367 -11.13 -6.35 -31.49
CA SER A 367 -10.74 -5.41 -32.54
C SER A 367 -10.61 -3.98 -32.00
N CYS A 368 -9.49 -3.33 -32.32
CA CYS A 368 -9.24 -1.94 -31.94
C CYS A 368 -9.83 -0.94 -32.93
N TYR A 369 -10.46 0.12 -32.44
CA TYR A 369 -10.96 1.24 -33.23
C TYR A 369 -10.55 2.59 -32.61
N ILE A 370 -10.43 3.61 -33.46
CA ILE A 370 -10.04 4.95 -33.05
C ILE A 370 -11.32 5.80 -32.89
N SER A 371 -11.52 6.35 -31.70
CA SER A 371 -12.65 7.25 -31.38
C SER A 371 -12.53 8.60 -32.09
N SER A 372 -13.62 9.38 -32.09
CA SER A 372 -13.65 10.75 -32.63
C SER A 372 -12.62 11.70 -32.00
N LEU A 373 -12.18 11.40 -30.77
CA LEU A 373 -11.14 12.11 -30.02
C LEU A 373 -9.73 11.58 -30.28
N GLY A 374 -9.54 10.59 -31.16
CA GLY A 374 -8.24 10.00 -31.50
C GLY A 374 -7.71 8.97 -30.50
N LYS A 375 -8.51 8.56 -29.51
CA LYS A 375 -8.15 7.52 -28.52
C LYS A 375 -8.53 6.13 -29.02
N ALA A 376 -7.73 5.11 -28.71
CA ALA A 376 -8.05 3.71 -29.01
C ALA A 376 -9.15 3.18 -28.09
N THR A 377 -10.01 2.34 -28.66
CA THR A 377 -11.14 1.72 -27.97
C THR A 377 -11.30 0.31 -28.54
N CYS A 378 -11.65 -0.65 -27.68
CA CYS A 378 -11.70 -2.06 -28.08
C CYS A 378 -13.14 -2.56 -28.20
N HIS A 379 -13.42 -3.31 -29.27
CA HIS A 379 -14.60 -4.13 -29.40
C HIS A 379 -14.23 -5.59 -29.14
N CYS A 380 -14.75 -6.17 -28.08
CA CYS A 380 -14.33 -7.50 -27.65
C CYS A 380 -14.97 -8.61 -28.47
N ASP A 381 -14.14 -9.58 -28.83
CA ASP A 381 -14.56 -10.83 -29.47
C ASP A 381 -15.41 -11.64 -28.49
N GLU A 382 -16.14 -12.62 -29.03
CA GLU A 382 -17.02 -13.44 -28.20
C GLU A 382 -16.23 -14.19 -27.14
N GLY A 383 -16.62 -13.98 -25.87
CA GLY A 383 -15.91 -14.56 -24.74
C GLY A 383 -14.88 -13.64 -24.12
N TYR A 384 -14.65 -12.43 -24.61
CA TYR A 384 -13.76 -11.46 -23.97
C TYR A 384 -14.50 -10.23 -23.45
N LYS A 385 -13.96 -9.62 -22.37
CA LYS A 385 -14.48 -8.42 -21.74
C LYS A 385 -13.34 -7.55 -21.18
N GLY A 386 -13.70 -6.33 -20.78
CA GLY A 386 -12.77 -5.30 -20.28
C GLY A 386 -12.49 -4.21 -21.31
N SER A 387 -11.94 -3.08 -20.88
CA SER A 387 -11.63 -1.92 -21.72
C SER A 387 -10.66 -2.24 -22.87
N ARG A 388 -9.86 -3.30 -22.73
CA ARG A 388 -8.90 -3.81 -23.71
C ARG A 388 -9.14 -5.26 -24.11
N CYS A 389 -10.33 -5.80 -23.80
CA CYS A 389 -10.69 -7.19 -24.08
C CYS A 389 -9.69 -8.20 -23.53
N GLN A 390 -9.07 -7.86 -22.40
CA GLN A 390 -7.96 -8.59 -21.81
C GLN A 390 -8.40 -9.78 -20.96
N LYS A 391 -9.70 -9.90 -20.67
CA LYS A 391 -10.23 -10.92 -19.78
C LYS A 391 -11.19 -11.83 -20.51
N HIS A 392 -10.99 -13.15 -20.43
CA HIS A 392 -11.97 -14.10 -20.93
C HIS A 392 -13.13 -14.24 -19.92
N ILE A 393 -14.37 -14.27 -20.40
CA ILE A 393 -15.61 -14.25 -19.61
C ILE A 393 -15.69 -15.48 -18.68
N CYS A 394 -15.03 -16.58 -19.06
CA CYS A 394 -14.99 -17.82 -18.27
C CYS A 394 -13.89 -17.87 -17.20
N ASP A 395 -12.93 -16.94 -17.21
CA ASP A 395 -11.82 -16.97 -16.25
C ASP A 395 -12.33 -16.76 -14.82
N GLY A 396 -12.15 -17.78 -13.97
CA GLY A 396 -12.60 -17.78 -12.58
C GLY A 396 -14.12 -17.77 -12.39
N TYR A 397 -14.91 -17.97 -13.47
CA TYR A 397 -16.37 -17.99 -13.35
C TYR A 397 -16.87 -19.32 -12.77
N CYS A 398 -16.44 -20.46 -13.29
CA CYS A 398 -16.80 -21.77 -12.74
C CYS A 398 -15.83 -22.17 -11.62
N LEU A 399 -16.38 -22.56 -10.48
CA LEU A 399 -15.66 -23.00 -9.29
C LEU A 399 -15.49 -24.53 -9.30
N ASN A 400 -14.66 -25.06 -8.41
CA ASN A 400 -14.43 -26.51 -8.23
C ASN A 400 -14.16 -27.25 -9.55
N GLU A 401 -13.29 -26.66 -10.37
CA GLU A 401 -12.88 -27.21 -11.68
C GLU A 401 -14.05 -27.44 -12.67
N GLY A 402 -15.17 -26.74 -12.48
CA GLY A 402 -16.29 -26.75 -13.43
C GLY A 402 -15.89 -26.23 -14.80
N HIS A 403 -16.36 -26.89 -15.87
CA HIS A 403 -16.06 -26.49 -17.24
C HIS A 403 -17.01 -25.36 -17.70
N CYS A 404 -16.45 -24.27 -18.23
CA CYS A 404 -17.22 -23.10 -18.65
C CYS A 404 -17.50 -23.08 -20.15
N THR A 405 -18.73 -22.73 -20.52
CA THR A 405 -19.17 -22.51 -21.91
C THR A 405 -19.91 -21.19 -22.02
N ILE A 406 -19.80 -20.49 -23.15
CA ILE A 406 -20.52 -19.22 -23.38
C ILE A 406 -21.79 -19.51 -24.17
N ASN A 407 -22.94 -19.02 -23.70
CA ASN A 407 -24.21 -19.21 -24.39
C ASN A 407 -24.41 -18.20 -25.52
N SER A 408 -25.43 -18.40 -26.36
CA SER A 408 -25.78 -17.51 -27.47
C SER A 408 -26.17 -16.07 -27.05
N SER A 409 -26.30 -15.81 -25.75
CA SER A 409 -26.55 -14.49 -25.17
C SER A 409 -25.30 -13.89 -24.52
N ARG A 410 -24.10 -14.42 -24.82
CA ARG A 410 -22.78 -13.99 -24.29
C ARG A 410 -22.61 -14.11 -22.76
N ASN A 411 -23.41 -14.96 -22.12
CA ASN A 411 -23.29 -15.22 -20.69
C ASN A 411 -22.57 -16.56 -20.44
N PRO A 412 -21.69 -16.66 -19.43
CA PRO A 412 -21.01 -17.90 -19.09
C PRO A 412 -21.96 -18.89 -18.41
N LYS A 413 -21.77 -20.17 -18.71
CA LYS A 413 -22.52 -21.31 -18.18
C LYS A 413 -21.56 -22.41 -17.76
N CYS A 414 -21.70 -22.89 -16.53
CA CYS A 414 -20.86 -23.94 -15.97
C CYS A 414 -21.48 -25.33 -16.14
N SER A 415 -20.64 -26.31 -16.44
CA SER A 415 -20.92 -27.74 -16.30
C SER A 415 -20.04 -28.29 -15.18
N CYS A 416 -20.67 -28.75 -14.10
CA CYS A 416 -20.00 -29.13 -12.86
C CYS A 416 -19.46 -30.56 -12.92
N LEU A 417 -18.37 -30.79 -12.20
CA LEU A 417 -17.84 -32.12 -11.94
C LEU A 417 -18.74 -32.89 -10.95
N GLU A 418 -18.61 -34.21 -10.94
CA GLU A 418 -19.41 -35.10 -10.12
C GLU A 418 -19.34 -34.71 -8.63
N GLY A 419 -20.50 -34.59 -7.98
CA GLY A 419 -20.61 -34.16 -6.58
C GLY A 419 -20.65 -32.66 -6.36
N PHE A 420 -20.61 -31.83 -7.41
CA PHE A 420 -20.81 -30.37 -7.31
C PHE A 420 -22.05 -29.89 -8.07
N ILE A 421 -22.79 -28.97 -7.47
CA ILE A 421 -24.02 -28.37 -8.00
C ILE A 421 -24.01 -26.85 -7.82
N GLY A 422 -24.95 -26.16 -8.48
CA GLY A 422 -25.05 -24.69 -8.46
C GLY A 422 -24.77 -24.07 -9.83
N ASN A 423 -25.03 -22.77 -9.96
CA ASN A 423 -24.90 -22.08 -11.26
C ASN A 423 -23.44 -21.87 -11.67
N ARG A 424 -22.53 -21.93 -10.69
CA ARG A 424 -21.08 -21.79 -10.80
C ARG A 424 -20.35 -22.99 -10.21
N CYS A 425 -21.04 -24.10 -9.93
CA CYS A 425 -20.49 -25.31 -9.29
C CYS A 425 -19.98 -25.08 -7.86
N GLU A 426 -20.62 -24.15 -7.16
CA GLU A 426 -20.21 -23.63 -5.86
C GLU A 426 -20.55 -24.54 -4.67
N TYR A 427 -21.50 -25.47 -4.83
CA TYR A 427 -21.98 -26.32 -3.74
C TYR A 427 -21.57 -27.78 -3.92
N ASN A 428 -21.27 -28.45 -2.81
CA ASN A 428 -21.05 -29.89 -2.78
C ASN A 428 -22.37 -30.62 -2.50
N GLU A 429 -22.75 -31.54 -3.39
CA GLU A 429 -24.02 -32.28 -3.38
C GLU A 429 -24.21 -33.10 -2.10
N GLN A 430 -23.15 -33.77 -1.61
CA GLN A 430 -23.19 -34.59 -0.40
C GLN A 430 -23.43 -33.75 0.86
N ILE A 431 -22.94 -32.50 0.85
CA ILE A 431 -23.12 -31.55 1.96
C ILE A 431 -24.55 -30.96 1.94
N CYS A 432 -25.09 -30.55 0.78
CA CYS A 432 -26.50 -30.11 0.69
C CYS A 432 -27.45 -31.25 1.10
N GLU A 433 -27.15 -32.51 0.76
CA GLU A 433 -28.00 -33.66 1.12
C GLU A 433 -28.09 -33.87 2.63
N TYR A 434 -26.95 -33.79 3.35
CA TYR A 434 -26.93 -33.84 4.82
C TYR A 434 -27.69 -32.65 5.44
N TYR A 435 -27.49 -31.44 4.91
CA TYR A 435 -28.11 -30.23 5.43
C TYR A 435 -29.64 -30.18 5.23
N CYS A 436 -30.12 -30.68 4.08
CA CYS A 436 -31.55 -30.74 3.76
C CYS A 436 -32.29 -31.87 4.51
N ARG A 437 -31.58 -32.90 4.96
CA ARG A 437 -32.15 -34.00 5.76
C ARG A 437 -32.60 -33.53 7.14
N ASP A 438 -31.87 -32.58 7.73
CA ASP A 438 -32.13 -32.08 9.08
C ASP A 438 -33.13 -30.89 9.10
N SER A 439 -33.45 -30.27 7.96
CA SER A 439 -34.34 -29.11 7.90
C SER A 439 -35.21 -29.08 6.61
N PRO A 440 -36.36 -29.80 6.58
CA PRO A 440 -37.15 -30.01 5.37
C PRO A 440 -37.96 -28.80 4.89
N ASN A 441 -38.09 -27.75 5.71
CA ASN A 441 -38.96 -26.61 5.44
C ASN A 441 -38.15 -25.37 5.09
N ASN A 442 -38.08 -25.09 3.78
CA ASN A 442 -37.76 -23.82 3.12
C ASN A 442 -37.08 -22.73 3.99
N VAL A 443 -35.78 -22.54 3.77
CA VAL A 443 -35.06 -21.35 4.23
C VAL A 443 -35.22 -20.25 3.18
N TYR A 444 -36.09 -19.27 3.44
CA TYR A 444 -36.00 -17.96 2.81
C TYR A 444 -35.24 -17.02 3.75
N SER A 445 -34.16 -16.41 3.25
CA SER A 445 -33.49 -15.26 3.87
C SER A 445 -33.99 -13.97 3.21
N GLU A 446 -34.14 -12.89 3.98
CA GLU A 446 -34.58 -11.56 3.51
C GLU A 446 -33.59 -10.86 2.53
N LYS A 447 -32.49 -11.52 2.15
CA LYS A 447 -31.69 -11.16 0.98
C LYS A 447 -31.62 -12.37 0.06
N PHE A 448 -32.21 -12.21 -1.13
CA PHE A 448 -32.33 -13.22 -2.19
C PHE A 448 -31.00 -13.89 -2.57
N GLU A 449 -30.66 -15.01 -1.93
CA GLU A 449 -29.96 -16.15 -2.56
C GLU A 449 -30.52 -17.46 -1.96
N GLN A 450 -31.02 -18.35 -2.82
CA GLN A 450 -31.68 -19.59 -2.45
C GLN A 450 -30.62 -20.69 -2.21
N MET A 451 -30.43 -21.15 -0.97
CA MET A 451 -29.27 -21.99 -0.60
C MET A 451 -29.34 -23.48 -0.99
N CYS A 452 -30.51 -24.12 -1.10
CA CYS A 452 -30.69 -25.41 -1.81
C CYS A 452 -32.19 -25.53 -2.19
N ARG A 453 -32.56 -26.26 -3.26
CA ARG A 453 -33.97 -26.57 -3.61
C ARG A 453 -34.17 -28.10 -3.60
N CYS A 454 -34.88 -28.62 -2.61
CA CYS A 454 -35.24 -30.04 -2.56
C CYS A 454 -36.32 -30.35 -3.60
N SER A 455 -35.99 -31.10 -4.64
CA SER A 455 -36.96 -31.49 -5.67
C SER A 455 -36.89 -32.98 -5.97
N TYR A 456 -37.29 -33.84 -5.03
CA TYR A 456 -37.75 -35.19 -5.35
C TYR A 456 -38.83 -35.66 -4.36
N ILE A 457 -40.10 -35.52 -4.75
CA ILE A 457 -41.22 -36.25 -4.15
C ILE A 457 -41.34 -37.57 -4.92
N TYR A 458 -41.00 -38.70 -4.31
CA TYR A 458 -41.46 -39.99 -4.80
C TYR A 458 -42.95 -40.20 -4.44
N PRO A 459 -43.78 -40.72 -5.35
CA PRO A 459 -45.21 -40.91 -5.07
C PRO A 459 -45.40 -42.19 -4.24
N VAL A 460 -45.73 -42.04 -2.96
CA VAL A 460 -46.26 -43.16 -2.17
C VAL A 460 -47.69 -43.41 -2.61
N LYS A 461 -47.92 -44.55 -3.28
CA LYS A 461 -49.25 -45.05 -3.61
C LYS A 461 -50.05 -45.35 -2.34
N ASN A 462 -51.24 -44.77 -2.31
CA ASN A 462 -52.41 -45.02 -1.46
C ASN A 462 -52.37 -46.27 -0.56
N ALA A 463 -52.49 -46.04 0.74
CA ALA A 463 -53.38 -46.84 1.58
C ALA A 463 -54.13 -45.87 2.51
N SER A 464 -55.42 -45.68 2.22
CA SER A 464 -56.35 -45.02 3.13
C SER A 464 -56.51 -45.86 4.39
N SER A 465 -56.28 -45.27 5.55
CA SER A 465 -57.06 -45.59 6.73
C SER A 465 -56.97 -44.47 7.76
N THR A 466 -58.14 -43.93 8.09
CA THR A 466 -58.50 -43.29 9.37
C THR A 466 -57.81 -41.99 9.76
N PHE A 467 -58.33 -40.92 9.19
CA PHE A 467 -58.40 -39.58 9.77
C PHE A 467 -59.36 -39.61 10.98
N GLN A 468 -58.92 -40.02 12.19
CA GLN A 468 -59.59 -39.67 13.48
C GLN A 468 -58.95 -40.19 14.80
N SER A 469 -57.63 -40.36 14.95
CA SER A 469 -57.08 -40.78 16.26
C SER A 469 -55.79 -40.10 16.78
N VAL A 470 -55.25 -39.07 16.13
CA VAL A 470 -54.00 -38.42 16.61
C VAL A 470 -54.22 -37.11 17.37
N LEU A 471 -55.48 -36.73 17.68
CA LEU A 471 -55.75 -35.59 18.55
C LEU A 471 -55.64 -35.90 20.06
N ASN A 472 -55.41 -37.16 20.46
CA ASN A 472 -55.19 -37.52 21.86
C ASN A 472 -53.92 -38.37 22.00
N GLY A 473 -52.79 -37.69 22.16
CA GLY A 473 -51.49 -38.31 22.38
C GLY A 473 -50.43 -37.30 22.82
N LYS A 474 -50.77 -36.42 23.77
CA LYS A 474 -49.77 -35.66 24.52
C LYS A 474 -48.96 -36.66 25.36
N SER A 475 -47.77 -37.04 24.89
CA SER A 475 -46.78 -37.74 25.71
C SER A 475 -46.15 -36.74 26.70
N GLU A 476 -46.68 -36.75 27.91
CA GLU A 476 -46.06 -36.80 29.25
C GLU A 476 -44.66 -36.20 29.57
N ILE A 477 -43.93 -35.58 28.66
CA ILE A 477 -42.60 -35.01 28.94
C ILE A 477 -42.65 -33.48 29.06
N LEU A 478 -43.53 -32.80 28.29
CA LEU A 478 -43.60 -31.34 28.28
C LEU A 478 -44.41 -30.71 29.42
N SER A 479 -45.13 -31.49 30.24
CA SER A 479 -45.91 -30.95 31.37
C SER A 479 -45.10 -30.80 32.67
N ARG A 480 -43.84 -31.26 32.72
CA ARG A 480 -42.96 -31.07 33.89
C ARG A 480 -42.06 -29.84 33.82
N LEU A 481 -42.05 -29.14 32.69
CA LEU A 481 -41.23 -27.94 32.49
C LEU A 481 -41.98 -26.63 32.79
N GLU A 482 -43.28 -26.69 33.08
CA GLU A 482 -44.07 -25.53 33.55
C GLU A 482 -44.13 -25.44 35.08
N ASP A 483 -43.38 -26.28 35.81
CA ASP A 483 -43.36 -26.25 37.27
C ASP A 483 -42.38 -25.15 37.75
N PRO A 484 -42.86 -24.06 38.38
CA PRO A 484 -42.02 -22.89 38.73
C PRO A 484 -40.86 -23.25 39.67
N VAL A 485 -40.94 -24.39 40.36
CA VAL A 485 -39.89 -24.91 41.25
C VAL A 485 -38.68 -25.45 40.46
N VAL A 486 -38.91 -26.06 39.28
CA VAL A 486 -37.84 -26.59 38.43
C VAL A 486 -37.08 -25.45 37.73
N TYR A 487 -37.79 -24.39 37.36
CA TYR A 487 -37.17 -23.19 36.77
C TYR A 487 -36.35 -22.39 37.79
N LEU A 488 -36.84 -22.26 39.03
CA LEU A 488 -36.09 -21.57 40.10
C LEU A 488 -34.87 -22.37 40.56
N SER A 489 -34.94 -23.71 40.60
CA SER A 489 -33.80 -24.55 40.93
C SER A 489 -32.72 -24.56 39.85
N SER A 490 -33.09 -24.48 38.56
CA SER A 490 -32.11 -24.35 37.48
C SER A 490 -31.42 -22.99 37.46
N LEU A 491 -32.14 -21.90 37.74
CA LEU A 491 -31.57 -20.55 37.88
C LEU A 491 -30.61 -20.46 39.08
N LEU A 492 -30.97 -21.07 40.21
CA LEU A 492 -30.09 -21.14 41.38
C LEU A 492 -28.81 -21.93 41.07
N LEU A 493 -28.91 -23.06 40.36
CA LEU A 493 -27.75 -23.84 39.94
C LEU A 493 -26.83 -23.04 39.00
N CYS A 494 -27.39 -22.33 38.02
CA CYS A 494 -26.64 -21.46 37.12
C CYS A 494 -25.95 -20.32 37.87
N SER A 495 -26.63 -19.68 38.83
CA SER A 495 -26.03 -18.62 39.65
C SER A 495 -24.87 -19.13 40.49
N LEU A 496 -24.96 -20.35 41.01
CA LEU A 496 -23.93 -20.98 41.83
C LEU A 496 -22.70 -21.35 40.99
N LEU A 497 -22.91 -21.81 39.74
CA LEU A 497 -21.82 -22.08 38.79
C LEU A 497 -21.08 -20.79 38.39
N VAL A 498 -21.79 -19.68 38.20
CA VAL A 498 -21.18 -18.37 37.92
C VAL A 498 -20.36 -17.88 39.11
N ILE A 499 -20.86 -18.04 40.34
CA ILE A 499 -20.12 -17.67 41.55
C ILE A 499 -18.85 -18.51 41.70
N VAL A 500 -18.91 -19.82 41.42
CA VAL A 500 -17.73 -20.71 41.43
C VAL A 500 -16.72 -20.29 40.37
N ALA A 501 -17.17 -19.96 39.14
CA ALA A 501 -16.30 -19.48 38.08
C ALA A 501 -15.60 -18.16 38.45
N LEU A 502 -16.34 -17.21 39.04
CA LEU A 502 -15.78 -15.94 39.53
C LEU A 502 -14.81 -16.16 40.69
N ALA A 503 -15.10 -17.10 41.60
CA ALA A 503 -14.20 -17.44 42.70
C ALA A 503 -12.87 -18.04 42.17
N VAL A 504 -12.94 -18.91 41.15
CA VAL A 504 -11.74 -19.46 40.47
C VAL A 504 -10.96 -18.35 39.76
N TYR A 505 -11.65 -17.46 39.05
CA TYR A 505 -11.06 -16.31 38.37
C TYR A 505 -10.29 -15.39 39.34
N VAL A 506 -10.91 -15.02 40.46
CA VAL A 506 -10.27 -14.18 41.50
C VAL A 506 -9.10 -14.92 42.17
N ARG A 507 -9.19 -16.24 42.37
CA ARG A 507 -8.08 -17.05 42.91
C ARG A 507 -6.86 -17.06 41.99
N ASN A 508 -7.07 -17.08 40.68
CA ASN A 508 -5.99 -17.04 39.70
C ASN A 508 -5.33 -15.65 39.60
N ILE A 509 -6.09 -14.58 39.81
CA ILE A 509 -5.53 -13.21 39.85
C ILE A 509 -4.68 -12.98 41.12
N LYS A 510 -5.13 -13.45 42.30
CA LYS A 510 -4.37 -13.28 43.56
C LYS A 510 -3.07 -14.08 43.64
N LYS A 511 -2.82 -15.04 42.74
CA LYS A 511 -1.54 -15.77 42.66
C LYS A 511 -0.42 -15.01 41.96
N ARG A 512 -0.71 -13.89 41.26
CA ARG A 512 0.32 -13.03 40.69
C ARG A 512 0.85 -12.06 41.77
N ARG A 513 1.89 -12.49 42.51
CA ARG A 513 2.61 -11.61 43.45
C ARG A 513 3.32 -10.48 42.67
N PRO A 514 3.28 -9.22 43.15
CA PRO A 514 4.03 -8.13 42.53
C PRO A 514 5.54 -8.26 42.82
N ARG A 515 6.37 -8.22 41.77
CA ARG A 515 7.83 -8.18 41.90
C ARG A 515 8.26 -6.78 42.35
N ILE A 516 8.61 -6.63 43.63
CA ILE A 516 9.28 -5.42 44.15
C ILE A 516 10.72 -5.42 43.60
N LYS A 517 11.03 -4.50 42.68
CA LYS A 517 12.42 -4.20 42.29
C LYS A 517 13.09 -3.40 43.42
N LYS A 518 13.91 -4.04 44.26
CA LYS A 518 14.81 -3.32 45.17
C LYS A 518 15.96 -2.72 44.36
N ARG A 519 16.08 -1.39 44.36
CA ARG A 519 17.26 -0.66 43.86
C ARG A 519 18.32 -0.68 44.97
N ILE A 520 19.46 -1.32 44.72
CA ILE A 520 20.63 -1.26 45.61
C ILE A 520 21.52 -0.11 45.09
N ILE A 521 21.76 0.88 45.94
CA ILE A 521 22.76 1.93 45.70
C ILE A 521 24.06 1.42 46.31
N VAL A 522 25.08 1.15 45.48
CA VAL A 522 26.40 0.75 45.96
C VAL A 522 27.25 2.00 46.10
N ASN A 523 27.63 2.31 47.35
CA ASN A 523 28.56 3.39 47.67
C ASN A 523 29.99 2.94 47.29
N LYS A 524 30.71 3.75 46.51
CA LYS A 524 32.15 3.52 46.25
C LYS A 524 32.91 3.89 47.52
N ASN A 525 33.55 2.92 48.17
CA ASN A 525 34.85 3.09 48.82
C ASN A 525 35.37 1.76 49.41
N ILE A 526 36.67 1.52 49.19
CA ILE A 526 37.57 0.54 49.82
C ILE A 526 37.78 -0.79 49.05
N THR A 527 38.87 -0.81 48.26
CA THR A 527 39.74 -1.96 47.92
C THR A 527 40.69 -2.28 49.12
N PRO A 528 41.49 -3.39 49.20
CA PRO A 528 42.15 -4.11 48.09
C PRO A 528 42.47 -5.63 48.28
N LEU A 529 43.25 -6.16 47.33
CA LEU A 529 43.97 -7.45 47.23
C LEU A 529 43.15 -8.56 46.56
N THR A 530 43.43 -8.99 45.32
CA THR A 530 44.73 -9.46 44.82
C THR A 530 44.92 -9.20 43.30
N TYR A 531 46.20 -9.17 42.92
CA TYR A 531 46.76 -8.83 41.61
C TYR A 531 47.22 -10.09 40.86
N ARG A 532 46.81 -10.26 39.58
CA ARG A 532 47.69 -10.64 38.45
C ARG A 532 46.97 -10.53 37.08
N PRO A 533 47.69 -10.29 35.96
CA PRO A 533 47.13 -9.68 34.74
C PRO A 533 46.99 -10.62 33.51
N GLN A 534 46.23 -10.10 32.51
CA GLN A 534 46.10 -10.46 31.08
C GLN A 534 45.24 -11.72 30.76
N GLN A 535 44.43 -11.79 29.68
CA GLN A 535 44.45 -11.13 28.36
C GLN A 535 43.03 -11.15 27.70
N ASN A 536 42.81 -10.30 26.69
CA ASN A 536 41.59 -10.19 25.87
C ASN A 536 41.13 -11.52 25.25
N THR A 537 39.83 -11.80 25.28
CA THR A 537 38.95 -12.14 24.12
C THR A 537 37.54 -12.48 24.63
N GLU A 538 36.54 -11.90 23.97
CA GLU A 538 35.15 -12.37 23.78
C GLU A 538 34.59 -13.45 24.73
N GLN A 539 33.51 -13.11 25.45
CA GLN A 539 32.57 -14.14 25.90
C GLN A 539 31.13 -13.63 25.97
N CYS A 540 30.28 -14.28 25.17
CA CYS A 540 28.83 -14.28 25.21
C CYS A 540 28.33 -14.83 26.56
N GLU A 541 27.34 -14.17 27.15
CA GLU A 541 26.56 -14.71 28.27
C GLU A 541 25.34 -15.44 27.70
N ILE A 542 25.28 -16.76 27.90
CA ILE A 542 24.10 -17.59 27.69
C ILE A 542 23.43 -17.80 29.04
N THR A 543 22.17 -17.41 29.19
CA THR A 543 21.30 -17.84 30.30
C THR A 543 20.28 -18.86 29.80
N ILE A 544 20.32 -20.05 30.38
CA ILE A 544 19.38 -21.16 30.16
C ILE A 544 18.09 -20.89 30.95
N GLU A 545 16.98 -20.65 30.26
CA GLU A 545 15.63 -21.01 30.74
C GLU A 545 14.78 -21.44 29.53
N ASN A 546 14.70 -22.76 29.29
CA ASN A 546 13.49 -23.51 28.94
C ASN A 546 13.85 -24.89 28.37
N CYS A 547 14.05 -25.88 29.24
CA CYS A 547 13.87 -27.28 28.87
C CYS A 547 12.57 -27.79 29.49
N CYS A 548 11.51 -27.83 28.67
CA CYS A 548 10.53 -28.93 28.67
C CYS A 548 9.66 -28.86 27.40
N ASN A 549 9.61 -29.98 26.68
CA ASN A 549 8.71 -30.35 25.57
C ASN A 549 8.93 -29.68 24.21
N MET A 550 9.60 -30.37 23.28
CA MET A 550 8.97 -31.36 22.39
C MET A 550 10.00 -32.07 21.49
N ASN A 551 9.62 -33.26 21.05
CA ASN A 551 10.39 -34.24 20.30
C ASN A 551 10.60 -33.87 18.81
N ILE A 552 11.70 -34.42 18.27
CA ILE A 552 11.95 -34.75 16.84
C ILE A 552 12.28 -33.57 15.90
N CYS A 553 13.54 -33.56 15.47
CA CYS A 553 13.96 -33.18 14.12
C CYS A 553 14.96 -34.24 13.65
N GLU A 554 14.59 -35.02 12.63
CA GLU A 554 15.45 -35.98 11.95
C GLU A 554 16.22 -35.30 10.79
N THR A 555 17.55 -35.31 10.92
CA THR A 555 18.60 -35.46 9.87
C THR A 555 18.90 -34.33 8.86
N PRO A 556 20.11 -34.30 8.24
CA PRO A 556 21.43 -34.56 8.81
C PRO A 556 22.47 -33.48 8.43
N CYS A 557 23.35 -33.10 9.36
CA CYS A 557 24.56 -32.36 9.03
C CYS A 557 25.63 -33.32 8.47
N PHE A 558 26.16 -32.96 7.31
CA PHE A 558 27.24 -33.63 6.60
C PHE A 558 28.57 -33.43 7.35
N GLU A 559 29.19 -34.51 7.85
CA GLU A 559 30.56 -34.49 8.38
C GLU A 559 31.57 -34.76 7.24
N PRO A 560 32.56 -33.89 6.99
CA PRO A 560 33.64 -34.19 6.07
C PRO A 560 34.69 -35.10 6.74
N THR A 561 35.12 -36.14 6.03
CA THR A 561 36.14 -37.10 6.47
C THR A 561 37.56 -36.53 6.37
N GLY A 562 38.45 -37.08 7.21
CA GLY A 562 39.70 -36.46 7.68
C GLY A 562 40.85 -36.24 6.69
N GLU A 563 40.65 -36.25 5.38
CA GLU A 563 41.73 -35.95 4.40
C GLU A 563 41.75 -34.51 3.89
N ASP A 564 40.64 -33.76 3.95
CA ASP A 564 40.62 -32.35 3.48
C ASP A 564 41.05 -31.32 4.55
N LYS A 565 41.24 -31.75 5.80
CA LYS A 565 41.69 -30.89 6.90
C LYS A 565 43.19 -30.51 6.79
N LYS A 566 43.95 -31.19 5.93
CA LYS A 566 45.40 -30.96 5.73
C LYS A 566 45.77 -30.07 4.54
N LYS A 567 44.80 -29.60 3.74
CA LYS A 567 45.06 -28.65 2.63
C LYS A 567 44.62 -27.20 2.92
N LEU A 568 43.96 -26.95 4.04
CA LEU A 568 43.49 -25.61 4.43
C LEU A 568 44.38 -24.89 5.46
N LEU A 569 45.44 -25.54 5.95
CA LEU A 569 46.38 -24.98 6.94
C LEU A 569 47.79 -24.72 6.39
N THR A 570 48.00 -24.82 5.08
CA THR A 570 49.33 -24.61 4.44
C THR A 570 49.43 -23.35 3.57
N ASN A 571 48.42 -22.48 3.52
CA ASN A 571 48.44 -21.30 2.64
C ASN A 571 48.24 -19.93 3.33
N MET A 572 48.34 -19.82 4.66
CA MET A 572 48.29 -18.50 5.33
C MET A 572 49.19 -18.37 6.56
N GLU A 573 50.46 -18.76 6.43
CA GLU A 573 51.54 -18.13 7.21
C GLU A 573 52.69 -17.76 6.27
N GLY A 574 53.00 -16.47 6.24
CA GLY A 574 54.10 -15.91 5.45
C GLY A 574 53.94 -14.40 5.24
N GLU A 575 54.15 -13.61 6.30
CA GLU A 575 54.57 -12.21 6.15
C GLU A 575 56.05 -12.18 5.69
N ASP A 576 56.37 -11.17 4.90
CA ASP A 576 57.63 -11.00 4.18
C ASP A 576 58.89 -10.84 5.06
N ILE A 577 59.96 -11.54 4.65
CA ILE A 577 61.39 -11.14 4.68
C ILE A 577 62.22 -11.30 6.00
N TYR A 578 63.29 -12.11 5.85
CA TYR A 578 64.50 -12.40 6.67
C TYR A 578 64.42 -13.37 7.85
#